data_AF-A0A0C3Q6B4-F1
#
_entry.id   AF-A0A0C3Q6B4-F1
#
_cell.length_a   1.000
_cell.length_b   1.000
_cell.length_c   1.000
_cell.angle_alpha   90.00
_cell.angle_beta   90.00
_cell.angle_gamma   90.00
#
_symmetry.space_group_name_H-M   'P 1'
#
loop_
_entity.id
_entity.type
_entity.pdbx_description
1 polymer ?
#
loop_
_entity_poly.entity_id
_entity_poly.type
_entity_poly.pdbx_seq_one_letter_code
_entity_poly.pdbx_strand_id
1 'polypeptide(L)'
;RIRREAVIWKTAIHPNILPFIGYKVVDGLPCLISPWCQHGNLARYITQNTKIKDSDKLKLLCDAARGLAHLHSLTPLIVHGDIKPENVVVKNNLEASYVISEFRDCSPGPREQLA
;
A
#
# COMPACT_ATOMS: atom_id res chain seq x y z
N ARG A 1 13.93 -1.41 -8.09
CA ARG A 1 12.81 -1.66 -7.14
C ARG A 1 12.21 -0.34 -6.62
N ILE A 2 12.86 0.37 -5.70
CA ILE A 2 12.27 1.58 -5.05
C ILE A 2 11.90 2.72 -6.01
N ARG A 3 12.66 2.95 -7.10
CA ARG A 3 12.27 3.94 -8.12
C ARG A 3 10.92 3.62 -8.78
N ARG A 4 10.66 2.33 -9.07
CA ARG A 4 9.38 1.89 -9.67
C ARG A 4 8.25 2.07 -8.66
N GLU A 5 8.46 1.68 -7.41
CA GLU A 5 7.49 1.88 -6.32
C GLU A 5 7.17 3.37 -6.14
N ALA A 6 8.16 4.25 -6.13
CA ALA A 6 7.96 5.69 -6.03
C ALA A 6 7.15 6.25 -7.21
N VAL A 7 7.42 5.80 -8.43
CA VAL A 7 6.67 6.24 -9.63
C VAL A 7 5.21 5.78 -9.55
N ILE A 8 4.98 4.50 -9.28
CA ILE A 8 3.64 3.93 -9.16
C ILE A 8 2.86 4.64 -8.04
N TRP A 9 3.50 4.79 -6.88
CA TRP A 9 2.88 5.40 -5.71
C TRP A 9 2.54 6.87 -5.94
N LYS A 10 3.40 7.61 -6.64
CA LYS A 10 3.11 8.98 -7.07
C LYS A 10 1.87 9.08 -7.98
N THR A 11 1.60 8.06 -8.78
CA THR A 11 0.47 8.07 -9.74
C THR A 11 -0.83 7.49 -9.20
N ALA A 12 -0.77 6.65 -8.16
CA ALA A 12 -1.93 5.97 -7.58
C ALA A 12 -2.68 6.86 -6.58
N ILE A 13 -3.31 7.93 -7.07
CA ILE A 13 -3.98 8.93 -6.23
C ILE A 13 -5.42 8.50 -5.93
N HIS A 14 -5.67 8.12 -4.69
CA HIS A 14 -7.00 7.70 -4.22
C HIS A 14 -7.15 7.87 -2.70
N PRO A 15 -8.34 8.18 -2.14
CA PRO A 15 -8.52 8.38 -0.69
C PRO A 15 -8.09 7.20 0.21
N ASN A 16 -8.18 5.99 -0.33
CA ASN A 16 -7.74 4.75 0.32
C ASN A 16 -6.40 4.21 -0.22
N ILE A 17 -5.60 5.03 -0.90
CA ILE A 17 -4.17 4.79 -1.08
C ILE A 17 -3.43 5.77 -0.19
N LEU A 18 -2.45 5.30 0.57
CA LEU A 18 -1.69 6.19 1.45
C LEU A 18 -0.99 7.23 0.57
N PRO A 19 -0.99 8.54 0.89
CA PRO A 19 -0.30 9.51 0.03
C PRO A 19 1.21 9.34 0.01
N PHE A 20 1.82 9.48 -1.17
CA PHE A 20 3.27 9.58 -1.33
C PHE A 20 3.71 11.04 -1.22
N ILE A 21 4.64 11.33 -0.30
CA ILE A 21 5.21 12.69 -0.12
C ILE A 21 6.51 12.83 -0.93
N GLY A 22 7.36 11.81 -0.91
CA GLY A 22 8.67 11.87 -1.57
C GLY A 22 9.59 10.73 -1.15
N TYR A 23 10.87 10.84 -1.48
CA TYR A 23 11.88 9.87 -1.08
C TYR A 23 13.12 10.60 -0.54
N LYS A 24 13.87 9.92 0.32
CA LYS A 24 15.15 10.40 0.87
C LYS A 24 16.11 9.24 1.02
N VAL A 25 17.41 9.50 0.93
CA VAL A 25 18.44 8.53 1.34
C VAL A 25 18.83 8.81 2.79
N VAL A 26 18.72 7.81 3.65
CA VAL A 26 19.10 7.86 5.07
C VAL A 26 20.11 6.74 5.28
N ASP A 27 21.32 7.09 5.74
CA ASP A 27 22.42 6.12 5.98
C ASP A 27 22.72 5.22 4.77
N GLY A 28 22.67 5.79 3.56
CA GLY A 28 22.88 5.07 2.30
C GLY A 28 21.68 4.24 1.83
N LEU A 29 20.61 4.16 2.61
CA LEU A 29 19.39 3.43 2.27
C LEU A 29 18.30 4.36 1.71
N PRO A 30 17.74 4.07 0.54
CA PRO A 30 16.60 4.81 0.01
C PRO A 30 15.33 4.51 0.83
N CYS A 31 14.66 5.57 1.28
CA CYS A 31 13.44 5.54 2.05
C CYS A 31 12.32 6.30 1.33
N LEU A 32 11.10 5.78 1.39
CA LEU A 32 9.89 6.42 0.88
C LEU A 32 9.18 7.14 2.04
N ILE A 33 8.63 8.31 1.76
CA ILE A 33 8.02 9.22 2.76
C ILE A 33 6.53 9.30 2.50
N SER A 34 5.74 9.15 3.56
CA SER A 34 4.28 9.27 3.59
C SER A 34 3.84 10.02 4.84
N PRO A 35 2.57 10.46 4.94
CA PRO A 35 2.04 11.03 6.17
C PRO A 35 2.15 10.05 7.34
N TRP A 36 2.53 10.56 8.51
CA TRP A 36 2.55 9.76 9.73
C TRP A 36 1.13 9.30 10.10
N CYS A 37 0.98 7.99 10.35
CA CYS A 37 -0.28 7.39 10.75
C CYS A 37 -0.14 6.84 12.17
N GLN A 38 -0.73 7.54 13.14
CA GLN A 38 -0.50 7.28 14.57
C GLN A 38 -0.96 5.89 15.01
N HIS A 39 -1.97 5.33 14.33
CA HIS A 39 -2.54 4.03 14.63
C HIS A 39 -1.73 2.87 14.00
N GLY A 40 -0.75 3.18 13.16
CA GLY A 40 0.10 2.19 12.49
C GLY A 40 -0.66 1.35 11.46
N ASN A 41 -0.13 0.14 11.21
CA ASN A 41 -0.77 -0.82 10.30
C ASN A 41 -1.94 -1.57 10.95
N LEU A 42 -2.77 -2.19 10.13
CA LEU A 42 -3.99 -2.87 10.55
C LEU A 42 -3.70 -4.03 11.50
N ALA A 43 -2.61 -4.78 11.26
CA ALA A 43 -2.21 -5.91 12.12
C ALA A 43 -1.95 -5.47 13.57
N ARG A 44 -1.20 -4.37 13.73
CA ARG A 44 -0.95 -3.75 15.04
C ARG A 44 -2.23 -3.14 15.61
N TYR A 45 -3.01 -2.44 14.78
CA TYR A 45 -4.19 -1.73 15.23
C TYR A 45 -5.24 -2.66 15.84
N ILE A 46 -5.57 -3.77 15.19
CA ILE A 46 -6.56 -4.74 15.70
C ILE A 46 -6.08 -5.45 16.97
N THR A 47 -4.78 -5.68 17.08
CA THR A 47 -4.18 -6.31 18.27
C THR A 47 -4.23 -5.37 19.48
N GLN A 48 -4.01 -4.07 19.26
CA GLN A 48 -4.04 -3.06 20.32
C GLN A 48 -5.47 -2.61 20.69
N ASN A 49 -6.43 -2.74 19.77
CA ASN A 49 -7.81 -2.30 19.96
C ASN A 49 -8.78 -3.48 20.03
N THR A 50 -8.67 -4.30 21.08
CA THR A 50 -9.46 -5.53 21.25
C THR A 50 -10.98 -5.30 21.34
N LYS A 51 -11.42 -4.08 21.64
CA LYS A 51 -12.84 -3.68 21.75
C LYS A 51 -13.43 -3.07 20.47
N ILE A 52 -12.70 -3.12 19.36
CA ILE A 52 -13.19 -2.60 18.07
C ILE A 52 -14.45 -3.36 17.64
N LYS A 53 -15.48 -2.62 17.22
CA LYS A 53 -16.74 -3.21 16.74
C LYS A 53 -16.54 -3.87 15.40
N ASP A 54 -17.31 -4.92 15.12
CA ASP A 54 -17.25 -5.60 13.82
C ASP A 54 -17.63 -4.69 12.66
N SER A 55 -18.53 -3.72 12.89
CA SER A 55 -18.85 -2.67 11.91
C SER A 55 -17.63 -1.85 11.51
N ASP A 56 -16.75 -1.54 12.46
CA ASP A 56 -15.55 -0.75 12.22
C ASP A 56 -14.49 -1.59 11.51
N LYS A 57 -14.36 -2.89 11.87
CA LYS A 57 -13.50 -3.85 11.13
C LYS A 57 -13.93 -3.95 9.66
N LEU A 58 -15.23 -4.09 9.41
CA LEU A 58 -15.79 -4.14 8.05
C LEU A 58 -15.52 -2.85 7.28
N LYS A 59 -15.65 -1.69 7.93
CA LYS A 59 -15.30 -0.39 7.32
C LYS A 59 -13.84 -0.35 6.89
N LEU A 60 -12.91 -0.74 7.77
CA LEU A 60 -11.47 -0.78 7.46
C LEU A 60 -11.15 -1.74 6.30
N LEU A 61 -11.83 -2.89 6.25
CA LEU A 61 -11.68 -3.85 5.15
C LEU A 61 -12.19 -3.27 3.82
N CYS A 62 -13.37 -2.65 3.83
CA CYS A 62 -13.93 -1.98 2.67
C CYS A 62 -13.01 -0.88 2.14
N ASP A 63 -12.45 -0.07 3.03
CA ASP A 63 -11.49 0.98 2.68
C ASP A 63 -10.24 0.39 2.02
N ALA A 64 -9.64 -0.65 2.61
CA ALA A 64 -8.50 -1.34 2.01
C ALA A 64 -8.83 -1.92 0.61
N ALA A 65 -10.00 -2.54 0.47
CA ALA A 65 -10.47 -3.10 -0.80
C ALA A 65 -10.68 -2.02 -1.87
N ARG A 66 -11.18 -0.83 -1.51
CA ARG A 66 -11.28 0.32 -2.43
C ARG A 66 -9.91 0.78 -2.92
N GLY A 67 -8.91 0.84 -2.04
CA GLY A 67 -7.53 1.13 -2.41
C GLY A 67 -6.99 0.11 -3.43
N LEU A 68 -7.15 -1.18 -3.15
CA LEU A 68 -6.72 -2.24 -4.06
C LEU A 68 -7.46 -2.20 -5.41
N ALA A 69 -8.78 -1.98 -5.39
CA ALA A 69 -9.58 -1.83 -6.60
C ALA A 69 -9.10 -0.65 -7.47
N HIS A 70 -8.71 0.47 -6.83
CA HIS A 70 -8.11 1.58 -7.55
C HIS A 70 -6.81 1.18 -8.25
N LEU A 71 -5.90 0.45 -7.59
CA LEU A 71 -4.66 -0.02 -8.23
C LEU A 71 -4.94 -0.90 -9.45
N HIS A 72 -5.93 -1.79 -9.34
CA HIS A 72 -6.34 -2.66 -10.45
C HIS A 72 -7.02 -1.89 -11.60
N SER A 73 -7.52 -0.67 -11.36
CA SER A 73 -8.13 0.17 -12.40
C SER A 73 -7.13 1.00 -13.21
N LEU A 74 -5.88 1.12 -12.76
CA LEU A 74 -4.86 1.90 -13.44
C LEU A 74 -4.41 1.25 -14.76
N THR A 75 -3.86 2.05 -15.67
CA THR A 75 -3.25 1.57 -16.92
C THR A 75 -1.80 2.06 -16.99
N PRO A 76 -0.80 1.16 -16.99
CA PRO A 76 -0.92 -0.29 -16.90
C PRO A 76 -1.52 -0.76 -15.56
N LEU A 77 -2.20 -1.91 -15.57
CA LEU A 77 -2.77 -2.52 -14.37
C LEU A 77 -1.68 -2.82 -13.33
N ILE A 78 -1.96 -2.52 -12.07
CA ILE A 78 -1.00 -2.65 -10.98
C ILE A 78 -1.44 -3.75 -10.02
N VAL A 79 -0.82 -4.93 -10.10
CA VAL A 79 -1.01 -6.03 -9.14
C VAL A 79 -0.06 -5.86 -7.96
N HIS A 80 -0.58 -5.76 -6.73
CA HIS A 80 0.28 -5.62 -5.54
C HIS A 80 1.13 -6.86 -5.26
N GLY A 81 0.52 -8.06 -5.26
CA GLY A 81 1.22 -9.34 -5.09
C GLY A 81 1.55 -9.76 -3.65
N ASP A 82 1.40 -8.85 -2.68
CA ASP A 82 1.58 -9.11 -1.25
C ASP A 82 0.45 -8.47 -0.42
N ILE A 83 -0.73 -9.08 -0.42
CA ILE A 83 -1.90 -8.54 0.30
C ILE A 83 -1.89 -9.08 1.73
N LYS A 84 -1.63 -8.21 2.70
CA LYS A 84 -1.55 -8.53 4.13
C LYS A 84 -1.89 -7.31 5.00
N PRO A 85 -2.35 -7.50 6.26
CA PRO A 85 -2.76 -6.39 7.12
C PRO A 85 -1.64 -5.40 7.46
N GLU A 86 -0.37 -5.78 7.32
CA GLU A 86 0.79 -4.89 7.47
C GLU A 86 0.86 -3.82 6.37
N ASN A 87 0.29 -4.10 5.20
CA ASN A 87 0.25 -3.20 4.05
C ASN A 87 -1.02 -2.32 4.04
N VAL A 88 -1.81 -2.34 5.11
CA VAL A 88 -2.97 -1.47 5.31
C VAL A 88 -2.70 -0.61 6.54
N VAL A 89 -2.80 0.71 6.39
CA VAL A 89 -2.54 1.67 7.46
C VAL A 89 -3.83 2.33 7.91
N VAL A 90 -4.00 2.47 9.22
CA VAL A 90 -5.16 3.13 9.82
C VAL A 90 -4.83 4.60 10.05
N LYS A 91 -5.57 5.49 9.38
CA LYS A 91 -5.40 6.95 9.49
C LYS A 91 -5.94 7.48 10.82
N ASN A 92 -5.63 8.72 11.14
CA ASN A 92 -6.09 9.37 12.38
C ASN A 92 -7.62 9.49 12.45
N ASN A 93 -8.30 9.58 11.31
CA ASN A 93 -9.76 9.62 11.18
C ASN A 93 -10.42 8.23 11.14
N LEU A 94 -9.69 7.16 11.50
CA LEU A 94 -10.17 5.78 11.52
C LEU A 94 -10.65 5.23 10.17
N GLU A 95 -10.11 5.78 9.07
CA GLU A 95 -10.22 5.20 7.74
C GLU A 95 -8.95 4.41 7.41
N ALA A 96 -9.07 3.39 6.57
CA ALA A 96 -7.92 2.64 6.11
C ALA A 96 -7.38 3.17 4.77
N SER A 97 -6.07 3.11 4.61
CA SER A 97 -5.39 3.36 3.34
C SER A 97 -4.44 2.21 3.06
N TYR A 98 -4.51 1.70 1.83
CA TYR A 98 -3.60 0.68 1.34
C TYR A 98 -2.24 1.32 1.03
N VAL A 99 -1.16 0.68 1.46
CA VAL A 99 0.21 1.12 1.22
C VAL A 99 0.76 0.39 0.02
N ILE A 100 1.42 1.14 -0.86
CA ILE A 100 2.16 0.55 -1.96
C ILE A 100 3.54 0.16 -1.41
N SER A 101 3.71 -1.12 -1.09
CA SER A 101 4.99 -1.66 -0.63
C SER A 101 5.21 -3.05 -1.22
N GLU A 102 6.34 -3.23 -1.88
CA GLU A 102 6.80 -4.52 -2.41
C GLU A 102 5.99 -5.11 -3.58
N PHE A 103 6.26 -4.65 -4.80
CA PHE A 103 5.80 -5.37 -6.00
C PHE A 103 6.66 -6.61 -6.29
N ARG A 104 6.00 -7.72 -6.66
CA ARG A 104 6.60 -8.75 -7.53
C ARG A 104 6.27 -8.41 -8.97
N ASP A 105 7.25 -8.56 -9.87
CA ASP A 105 7.03 -8.32 -11.29
C ASP A 105 6.24 -9.50 -11.88
N CYS A 106 5.08 -9.23 -12.49
CA CYS A 106 4.34 -10.20 -13.31
C CYS A 106 4.53 -9.94 -14.81
N SER A 107 5.55 -9.15 -15.19
CA SER A 107 6.00 -9.10 -16.58
C SER A 107 6.45 -10.50 -17.00
N PRO A 108 6.01 -11.05 -18.15
CA PRO A 108 6.64 -12.26 -18.69
C PRO A 108 8.13 -11.96 -18.81
N GLY A 109 8.96 -12.83 -18.21
CA GLY A 109 10.42 -12.71 -18.30
C GLY A 109 10.85 -12.60 -19.75
N PRO A 110 12.02 -12.00 -20.03
CA PRO A 110 12.55 -11.96 -21.38
C PRO A 110 12.57 -13.41 -21.90
N ARG A 111 11.80 -13.65 -22.97
CA ARG A 111 11.82 -14.92 -23.69
C ARG A 111 13.28 -15.25 -23.93
N GLU A 112 13.73 -16.40 -23.41
CA GLU A 112 15.00 -17.00 -23.77
C GLU A 112 15.07 -17.00 -25.30
N GLN A 113 15.87 -16.09 -25.86
CA GLN A 113 16.36 -16.24 -27.22
C GLN A 113 17.40 -17.35 -27.14
N LEU A 114 16.91 -18.59 -27.24
CA LEU A 114 17.72 -19.72 -27.64
C LEU A 114 18.10 -19.45 -29.11
N ALA A 115 19.33 -18.99 -29.29
CA ALA A 115 20.10 -19.22 -30.50
C ALA A 115 20.92 -20.49 -30.32
#